data_AF-A0A961MD91-F1
#
_entry.id   AF-A0A961MD91-F1
#
_cell.length_a   1.000
_cell.length_b   1.000
_cell.length_c   1.000
_cell.angle_alpha   90.00
_cell.angle_beta   90.00
_cell.angle_gamma   90.00
#
_symmetry.space_group_name_H-M   'P 1'
#
loop_
_entity.id
_entity.type
_entity.pdbx_description
1 polymer ?
#
loop_
_entity_poly.entity_id
_entity_poly.type
_entity_poly.pdbx_seq_one_letter_code
_entity_poly.pdbx_strand_id
1 'polypeptide(L)' 'MLILTPGATTLDQLETLWRQGLAARLSDDCRAPVQAAAEIVAAAAAGQTAVYGVNTGFG' A
#
# COMPACT_ATOMS: atom_id res chain seq x y z
N MET A 1 -2.39 16.64 -11.49
CA MET A 1 -2.32 15.58 -10.47
C MET A 1 -3.16 14.41 -10.93
N LEU A 2 -2.63 13.19 -10.91
CA LEU A 2 -3.32 11.98 -11.37
C LEU A 2 -3.76 11.13 -10.17
N ILE A 3 -4.99 10.62 -10.19
CA ILE A 3 -5.49 9.70 -9.16
C ILE A 3 -5.27 8.26 -9.63
N LEU A 4 -4.52 7.49 -8.84
CA LEU A 4 -4.20 6.09 -9.11
C LEU A 4 -5.12 5.21 -8.26
N THR A 5 -5.84 4.29 -8.89
CA THR A 5 -6.68 3.31 -8.20
C THR A 5 -5.86 2.03 -7.99
N PRO A 6 -5.56 1.60 -6.76
CA PRO A 6 -4.83 0.36 -6.51
C PRO A 6 -5.49 -0.84 -7.20
N GLY A 7 -4.70 -1.68 -7.86
CA GLY A 7 -5.19 -2.85 -8.60
C GLY A 7 -5.87 -2.55 -9.94
N ALA A 8 -6.16 -1.28 -10.26
CA ALA A 8 -6.82 -0.87 -11.51
C ALA A 8 -6.05 0.22 -12.28
N THR A 9 -4.87 0.62 -11.81
CA THR A 9 -4.03 1.62 -12.51
C THR A 9 -3.47 1.02 -13.79
N THR A 10 -3.75 1.69 -14.91
CA THR A 10 -3.35 1.24 -16.26
C THR A 10 -1.92 1.68 -16.62
N LEU A 11 -1.34 1.04 -17.63
CA LEU A 11 -0.03 1.45 -18.16
C LEU A 11 -0.06 2.86 -18.77
N ASP A 12 -1.13 3.25 -19.46
CA ASP A 12 -1.26 4.59 -20.05
C ASP A 12 -1.25 5.69 -18.97
N GLN A 13 -1.89 5.43 -17.83
CA GLN A 13 -1.87 6.33 -16.67
C GLN A 13 -0.44 6.45 -16.09
N LEU A 14 0.29 5.33 -15.97
CA LEU A 14 1.67 5.32 -15.50
C LEU A 14 2.63 6.01 -16.49
N GLU A 15 2.44 5.79 -17.78
CA GLU A 15 3.22 6.45 -18.83
C GLU A 15 3.00 7.97 -18.79
N THR A 16 1.75 8.41 -18.68
CA THR A 16 1.39 9.82 -18.55
C THR A 16 2.05 10.43 -17.32
N LEU A 17 1.96 9.76 -16.17
CA LEU A 17 2.59 10.18 -14.93
C LEU A 17 4.09 10.41 -15.10
N TRP A 18 4.79 9.43 -15.68
CA TRP A 18 6.24 9.46 -15.87
C TRP A 18 6.68 10.52 -16.90
N ARG A 19 6.09 10.52 -18.09
CA ARG A 19 6.50 11.43 -19.18
C ARG A 19 6.23 12.89 -18.87
N GLN A 20 5.13 13.16 -18.16
CA GLN A 20 4.70 14.53 -17.87
C GLN A 20 5.12 15.00 -16.47
N GLY A 21 5.78 14.15 -15.67
CA GLY A 21 6.25 14.51 -14.33
C GLY A 21 5.13 14.95 -13.40
N LEU A 22 3.93 14.37 -13.52
CA LEU A 22 2.78 14.80 -12.74
C LEU A 22 2.89 14.35 -11.29
N ALA A 23 2.29 15.13 -10.38
CA ALA A 23 1.99 14.63 -9.04
C ALA A 23 0.94 13.51 -9.09
N ALA A 24 1.08 12.48 -8.25
CA ALA A 24 0.10 11.41 -8.10
C ALA A 24 -0.50 11.41 -6.69
N ARG A 25 -1.75 10.92 -6.60
CA ARG A 25 -2.44 10.60 -5.35
C ARG A 25 -3.13 9.25 -5.51
N LEU A 26 -3.26 8.48 -4.43
CA LEU A 26 -4.11 7.28 -4.46
C LEU A 26 -5.59 7.66 -4.35
N SER A 27 -6.47 6.82 -4.89
CA SER A 27 -7.91 6.91 -4.65
C SER A 27 -8.22 6.81 -3.15
N ASP A 28 -9.24 7.53 -2.68
CA ASP A 28 -9.54 7.63 -1.25
C ASP A 28 -10.03 6.33 -0.61
N ASP A 29 -10.60 5.45 -1.44
CA ASP A 29 -11.02 4.10 -1.05
C ASP A 29 -9.85 3.24 -0.53
N CYS A 30 -8.60 3.58 -0.84
CA CYS A 30 -7.44 2.83 -0.36
C CYS A 30 -7.15 3.07 1.13
N ARG A 31 -7.63 4.18 1.71
CA ARG A 31 -7.22 4.60 3.06
C ARG A 31 -7.69 3.63 4.13
N ALA A 32 -8.97 3.27 4.11
CA ALA A 32 -9.57 2.38 5.10
C ALA A 32 -8.93 0.96 5.10
N PRO A 33 -8.79 0.26 3.96
CA PRO A 33 -8.16 -1.05 3.94
C PRO A 33 -6.66 -1.01 4.31
N VAL A 34 -5.92 0.04 3.95
CA VAL A 34 -4.53 0.21 4.39
C VAL A 34 -4.43 0.37 5.90
N GLN A 35 -5.31 1.16 6.51
CA GLN A 35 -5.35 1.33 7.96
C GLN A 35 -5.69 0.02 8.67
N ALA A 36 -6.69 -0.72 8.16
CA ALA A 36 -7.05 -2.03 8.70
C ALA A 36 -5.89 -3.03 8.61
N ALA A 37 -5.16 -3.07 7.50
CA ALA A 37 -3.97 -3.90 7.36
C ALA A 37 -2.86 -3.51 8.35
N ALA A 38 -2.64 -2.21 8.58
CA ALA A 38 -1.68 -1.72 9.55
C ALA A 38 -2.02 -2.15 10.99
N GLU A 39 -3.30 -2.15 11.35
CA GLU A 39 -3.77 -2.62 12.67
C GLU A 39 -3.54 -4.13 12.85
N ILE A 40 -3.73 -4.93 11.81
CA ILE A 40 -3.43 -6.37 11.84
C ILE A 40 -1.93 -6.58 12.08
N VAL A 41 -1.06 -5.85 11.38
CA VAL A 41 0.39 -5.93 11.58
C VAL A 41 0.77 -5.50 13.00
N ALA A 42 0.17 -4.42 13.52
CA ALA A 42 0.44 -3.95 14.88
C ALA A 42 0.05 -5.00 15.94
N ALA A 43 -1.11 -5.64 15.77
CA ALA A 43 -1.55 -6.72 16.65
C ALA A 43 -0.63 -7.95 16.57
N ALA A 44 -0.22 -8.34 15.36
CA ALA A 44 0.73 -9.44 15.15
C ALA A 44 2.11 -9.15 15.76
N ALA A 45 2.60 -7.92 15.62
CA ALA A 45 3.87 -7.48 16.17
C ALA A 45 3.89 -7.53 17.72
N ALA A 46 2.76 -7.20 18.36
CA ALA A 46 2.61 -7.28 19.81
C ALA A 46 2.25 -8.68 20.35
N GLY A 47 1.87 -9.60 19.45
CA GLY A 47 1.42 -10.95 19.79
C GLY A 47 2.56 -11.95 19.95
N GLN A 48 2.23 -13.13 20.50
CA GLN A 48 3.17 -14.23 20.69
C GLN A 48 3.15 -15.26 19.55
N THR A 49 2.10 -15.26 18.72
CA THR A 49 2.06 -16.11 17.52
C THR A 49 3.12 -15.63 16.55
N ALA A 50 4.02 -16.53 16.15
CA ALA A 50 5.09 -16.20 15.22
C ALA A 50 4.54 -15.84 13.84
N VAL A 51 4.90 -14.66 13.34
CA VAL A 51 4.56 -14.13 12.01
C VAL A 51 5.84 -13.68 11.32
N TYR A 52 6.17 -14.37 10.22
CA TYR A 52 7.41 -14.16 9.48
C TYR A 52 7.55 -12.71 8.99
N GLY A 53 8.71 -12.11 9.28
CA GLY A 53 9.01 -10.72 8.89
C GLY A 53 8.19 -9.67 9.63
N VAL A 54 7.44 -10.04 10.67
CA VAL A 54 6.71 -9.11 11.54
C VAL A 54 7.27 -9.16 12.97
N ASN A 55 7.10 -10.27 13.69
CA ASN A 55 7.66 -10.47 15.04
C ASN A 55 8.74 -11.56 15.10
N THR A 56 9.15 -12.09 13.96
CA THR A 56 10.33 -12.95 13.82
C THR A 56 11.41 -12.25 13.01
N GLY A 57 12.63 -12.79 13.04
CA GLY A 57 13.70 -12.39 12.14
C GLY A 57 13.50 -12.85 10.69
N PHE A 58 14.54 -12.64 9.90
CA PHE A 58 14.67 -13.11 8.52
C PHE A 58 15.82 -14.13 8.43
N GLY A 59 15.86 -14.87 7.32
CA GLY A 59 16.86 -15.94 7.10
C GLY A 59 16.62 -17.12 8.04
#